data_AF-A0A537TWR1-F1
#
_entry.id   AF-A0A537TWR1-F1
#
_cell.length_a   1.000
_cell.length_b   1.000
_cell.length_c   1.000
_cell.angle_alpha   90.00
_cell.angle_beta   90.00
_cell.angle_gamma   90.00
#
_symmetry.space_group_name_H-M   'P 1'
#
loop_
_entity.id
_entity.type
_entity.pdbx_description
1 polymer ?
#
loop_
_entity_poly.entity_id
_entity_poly.type
_entity_poly.pdbx_seq_one_letter_code
_entity_poly.pdbx_strand_id
1 'polypeptide(L)'
;MPSPSRTPSRSWPTPTVTSRPSCRSRSRTRQGRAVTLTAEHGISDLCKQFVAGQLAHAPAIYALLAPTVNCLKRRRTHTFSPTNVSWGLEDRSAFVRIKGGSVASRHVENRAPTAISNPYLAGAAILGAGILGIEDELVLEPPAASPAEEDASKTPLPTSVRESLEALAVDEKLGDLLGDEFVAAYTTMRRYELRRFDDHVTDWEFDEYVEIH
;
A
#
# COMPACT_ATOMS: atom_id res chain seq x y z
N MET A 1 8.37 37.71 -62.20
CA MET A 1 8.60 36.70 -61.14
C MET A 1 7.25 36.07 -60.80
N PRO A 2 6.98 34.80 -61.17
CA PRO A 2 5.69 34.18 -60.90
C PRO A 2 5.68 33.49 -59.53
N SER A 3 4.55 33.61 -58.83
CA SER A 3 4.25 33.03 -57.53
C SER A 3 3.99 31.51 -57.61
N PRO A 4 4.32 30.72 -56.58
CA PRO A 4 3.91 29.32 -56.54
C PRO A 4 2.49 29.18 -55.96
N SER A 5 1.67 28.43 -56.70
CA SER A 5 0.29 28.07 -56.45
C SER A 5 0.14 27.06 -55.29
N ARG A 6 -0.91 27.21 -54.49
CA ARG A 6 -1.32 26.29 -53.43
C ARG A 6 -1.96 25.03 -54.02
N THR A 7 -1.43 23.85 -53.70
CA THR A 7 -2.09 22.56 -53.89
C THR A 7 -3.05 22.24 -52.72
N PRO A 8 -4.25 21.70 -52.97
CA PRO A 8 -5.18 21.29 -51.91
C PRO A 8 -4.89 19.86 -51.45
N SER A 9 -4.60 19.65 -50.16
CA SER A 9 -4.47 18.31 -49.56
C SER A 9 -5.84 17.79 -49.12
N ARG A 10 -6.23 16.65 -49.69
CA ARG A 10 -7.46 15.89 -49.47
C ARG A 10 -7.70 15.53 -48.00
N SER A 11 -8.94 15.72 -47.54
CA SER A 11 -9.47 15.16 -46.29
C SER A 11 -9.76 13.66 -46.48
N TRP A 12 -9.36 12.85 -45.50
CA TRP A 12 -9.69 11.44 -45.43
C TRP A 12 -10.93 11.24 -44.55
N PRO A 13 -11.90 10.39 -44.94
CA PRO A 13 -13.05 10.07 -44.11
C PRO A 13 -12.63 9.17 -42.93
N THR A 14 -13.06 9.51 -41.72
CA THR A 14 -12.92 8.69 -40.51
C THR A 14 -13.98 7.57 -40.52
N PRO A 15 -13.58 6.29 -40.44
CA PRO A 15 -14.54 5.21 -40.23
C PRO A 15 -14.92 5.11 -38.75
N THR A 16 -16.18 5.38 -38.44
CA THR A 16 -16.80 5.11 -37.15
C THR A 16 -16.92 3.60 -36.96
N VAL A 17 -16.01 2.98 -36.21
CA VAL A 17 -16.14 1.57 -35.79
C VAL A 17 -16.80 1.53 -34.42
N THR A 18 -18.12 1.39 -34.42
CA THR A 18 -18.86 0.84 -33.29
C THR A 18 -18.67 -0.68 -33.30
N SER A 19 -17.83 -1.18 -32.40
CA SER A 19 -17.81 -2.61 -32.07
C SER A 19 -17.87 -2.77 -30.55
N ARG A 20 -19.02 -3.26 -30.06
CA ARG A 20 -19.12 -3.83 -28.71
C ARG A 20 -18.52 -5.23 -28.77
N PRO A 21 -17.52 -5.57 -27.96
CA PRO A 21 -17.19 -6.96 -27.72
C PRO A 21 -17.99 -7.41 -26.49
N SER A 22 -19.06 -8.19 -26.70
CA SER A 22 -19.64 -9.00 -25.63
C SER A 22 -18.67 -10.14 -25.33
N CYS A 23 -17.72 -9.90 -24.42
CA CYS A 23 -16.83 -10.95 -23.93
C CYS A 23 -17.58 -11.81 -22.90
N ARG A 24 -18.26 -12.86 -23.37
CA ARG A 24 -18.64 -13.99 -22.53
C ARG A 24 -17.38 -14.84 -22.31
N SER A 25 -16.58 -14.52 -21.30
CA SER A 25 -15.60 -15.48 -20.78
C SER A 25 -16.33 -16.44 -19.85
N ARG A 26 -16.52 -17.68 -20.31
CA ARG A 26 -16.84 -18.81 -19.43
C ARG A 26 -15.57 -19.12 -18.64
N SER A 27 -15.46 -18.61 -17.41
CA SER A 27 -14.45 -19.11 -16.46
C SER A 27 -14.86 -20.50 -15.99
N ARG A 28 -14.23 -21.52 -16.55
CA ARG A 28 -14.09 -22.82 -15.89
C ARG A 28 -12.99 -22.67 -14.83
N THR A 29 -13.36 -22.21 -13.64
CA THR A 29 -12.53 -22.38 -12.45
C THR A 29 -13.06 -23.56 -11.65
N ARG A 30 -12.18 -24.55 -11.44
CA ARG A 30 -12.35 -25.66 -10.50
C ARG A 30 -12.78 -25.09 -9.14
N GLN A 31 -13.92 -25.58 -8.63
CA GLN A 31 -14.38 -25.54 -7.23
C GLN A 31 -13.65 -24.52 -6.32
N GLY A 32 -13.86 -23.22 -6.57
CA GLY A 32 -13.66 -22.17 -5.58
C GLY A 32 -15.00 -21.97 -4.89
N ARG A 33 -15.09 -22.34 -3.61
CA ARG A 33 -16.26 -22.06 -2.77
C ARG A 33 -16.59 -20.57 -2.91
N ALA A 34 -17.82 -20.26 -3.36
CA ALA A 34 -18.28 -18.89 -3.48
C ALA A 34 -18.10 -18.21 -2.12
N VAL A 35 -17.19 -17.25 -2.06
CA VAL A 35 -16.99 -16.40 -0.89
C VAL A 35 -18.32 -15.70 -0.65
N THR A 36 -19.03 -16.06 0.42
CA THR A 36 -20.37 -15.56 0.71
C THR A 36 -20.31 -14.02 0.88
N LEU A 37 -20.99 -13.28 0.00
CA LEU A 37 -20.91 -11.81 -0.10
C LEU A 37 -21.93 -11.08 0.81
N THR A 38 -22.38 -11.72 1.89
CA THR A 38 -23.56 -11.29 2.68
C THR A 38 -23.25 -10.32 3.81
N ALA A 39 -22.15 -9.56 3.76
CA ALA A 39 -21.70 -8.77 4.90
C ALA A 39 -21.81 -7.25 4.69
N GLU A 40 -22.07 -6.54 5.78
CA GLU A 40 -21.93 -5.10 5.99
C GLU A 40 -20.79 -4.48 5.14
N HIS A 41 -21.06 -3.33 4.51
CA HIS A 41 -20.20 -2.67 3.52
C HIS A 41 -19.95 -3.45 2.21
N GLY A 42 -20.64 -4.58 2.02
CA GLY A 42 -20.59 -5.44 0.83
C GLY A 42 -19.20 -5.97 0.53
N ILE A 43 -18.52 -6.40 1.60
CA ILE A 43 -17.27 -7.15 1.61
C ILE A 43 -17.55 -8.50 2.28
N SER A 44 -16.82 -9.54 1.89
CA SER A 44 -16.97 -10.87 2.51
C SER A 44 -16.23 -10.98 3.83
N ASP A 45 -16.57 -12.00 4.62
CA ASP A 45 -15.85 -12.29 5.87
C ASP A 45 -14.37 -12.61 5.62
N LEU A 46 -14.07 -13.31 4.53
CA LEU A 46 -12.68 -13.55 4.09
C LEU A 46 -11.93 -12.23 3.82
N CYS A 47 -12.59 -11.25 3.18
CA CYS A 47 -12.01 -9.94 2.96
C CYS A 47 -11.80 -9.19 4.27
N LYS A 48 -12.75 -9.29 5.21
CA LYS A 48 -12.63 -8.68 6.54
C LYS A 48 -11.41 -9.21 7.29
N GLN A 49 -11.25 -10.53 7.36
CA GLN A 49 -10.12 -11.19 7.98
C GLN A 49 -8.78 -10.81 7.30
N PHE A 50 -8.77 -10.76 5.97
CA PHE A 50 -7.59 -10.34 5.20
C PHE A 50 -7.15 -8.90 5.50
N VAL A 51 -8.12 -7.98 5.65
CA VAL A 51 -7.83 -6.60 6.05
C VAL A 51 -7.40 -6.54 7.51
N ALA A 52 -8.06 -7.29 8.39
CA ALA A 52 -7.73 -7.34 9.81
C ALA A 52 -6.28 -7.79 10.05
N GLY A 53 -5.82 -8.81 9.31
CA GLY A 53 -4.41 -9.25 9.35
C GLY A 53 -3.43 -8.18 8.90
N GLN A 54 -3.72 -7.46 7.82
CA GLN A 54 -2.88 -6.32 7.39
C GLN A 54 -2.81 -5.21 8.43
N LEU A 55 -3.88 -4.95 9.18
CA LEU A 55 -3.89 -3.96 10.26
C LEU A 55 -3.11 -4.45 11.48
N ALA A 56 -3.28 -5.72 11.87
CA ALA A 56 -2.59 -6.32 13.01
C ALA A 56 -1.06 -6.31 12.82
N HIS A 57 -0.59 -6.65 11.63
CA HIS A 57 0.83 -6.69 11.29
C HIS A 57 1.33 -5.38 10.65
N ALA A 58 0.52 -4.30 10.66
CA ALA A 58 0.82 -3.06 9.94
C ALA A 58 2.21 -2.49 10.30
N PRO A 59 2.62 -2.39 11.58
CA PRO A 59 3.95 -1.87 11.93
C PRO A 59 5.09 -2.70 11.34
N ALA A 60 4.97 -4.03 11.36
CA ALA A 60 5.99 -4.95 10.89
C ALA A 60 6.09 -4.96 9.35
N ILE A 61 4.96 -5.10 8.64
CA ILE A 61 4.98 -5.06 7.17
C ILE A 61 5.46 -3.71 6.64
N TYR A 62 5.27 -2.62 7.40
CA TYR A 62 5.73 -1.28 7.00
C TYR A 62 7.24 -1.22 6.74
N ALA A 63 8.05 -2.05 7.40
CA ALA A 63 9.50 -2.16 7.14
C ALA A 63 9.83 -2.64 5.71
N LEU A 64 8.89 -3.35 5.07
CA LEU A 64 8.98 -3.84 3.70
C LEU A 64 8.26 -2.91 2.72
N LEU A 65 7.20 -2.23 3.16
CA LEU A 65 6.43 -1.28 2.35
C LEU A 65 7.07 0.11 2.25
N ALA A 66 7.84 0.54 3.25
CA ALA A 66 8.53 1.84 3.30
C ALA A 66 9.96 1.65 3.82
N PRO A 67 10.86 1.04 3.01
CA PRO A 67 12.12 0.48 3.53
C PRO A 67 13.27 1.47 3.74
N THR A 68 13.10 2.75 3.41
CA THR A 68 14.19 3.76 3.47
C THR A 68 13.79 4.97 4.30
N VAL A 69 14.79 5.72 4.80
CA VAL A 69 14.55 6.97 5.54
C VAL A 69 13.74 7.97 4.71
N ASN A 70 13.99 8.03 3.40
CA ASN A 70 13.27 8.91 2.49
C ASN A 70 11.79 8.52 2.32
N CYS A 71 11.44 7.24 2.40
CA CYS A 71 10.05 6.78 2.33
C CYS A 71 9.18 7.43 3.40
N LEU A 72 9.73 7.61 4.61
CA LEU A 72 9.01 8.15 5.76
C LEU A 72 8.90 9.67 5.72
N LYS A 73 9.77 10.38 5.01
CA LYS A 73 9.66 11.85 4.83
C LYS A 73 8.38 12.26 4.09
N ARG A 74 7.86 11.40 3.21
CA ARG A 74 6.57 11.57 2.52
C ARG A 74 5.38 11.48 3.48
N ARG A 75 5.51 10.76 4.59
CA ARG A 75 4.40 10.53 5.51
C ARG A 75 4.12 11.79 6.30
N ARG A 76 3.13 12.56 5.83
CA ARG A 76 2.60 13.74 6.52
C ARG A 76 1.10 13.80 6.30
N THR A 77 0.38 14.38 7.24
CA THR A 77 -1.06 14.64 7.08
C THR A 77 -1.29 15.46 5.81
N HIS A 78 -2.39 15.20 5.11
CA HIS A 78 -2.80 15.88 3.86
C HIS A 78 -1.87 15.64 2.65
N THR A 79 -0.97 14.64 2.71
CA THR A 79 -0.12 14.24 1.55
C THR A 79 -0.60 12.98 0.84
N PHE A 80 -1.80 12.49 1.17
CA PHE A 80 -2.36 11.22 0.68
C PHE A 80 -1.51 9.98 1.03
N SER A 81 -0.54 10.12 1.93
CA SER A 81 0.22 9.04 2.55
C SER A 81 -0.46 8.63 3.87
N PRO A 82 -0.68 7.33 4.13
CA PRO A 82 -1.30 6.91 5.37
C PRO A 82 -0.41 7.23 6.58
N THR A 83 -1.04 7.71 7.65
CA THR A 83 -0.37 8.14 8.90
C THR A 83 -0.68 7.25 10.09
N ASN A 84 -1.76 6.46 10.05
CA ASN A 84 -2.18 5.55 11.10
C ASN A 84 -2.62 4.20 10.54
N VAL A 85 -2.73 3.22 11.42
CA VAL A 85 -3.25 1.88 11.13
C VAL A 85 -4.77 1.98 11.11
N SER A 86 -5.32 2.09 9.90
CA SER A 86 -6.74 2.32 9.68
C SER A 86 -7.21 1.71 8.37
N TRP A 87 -8.50 1.43 8.30
CA TRP A 87 -9.15 1.10 7.05
C TRP A 87 -10.43 1.91 6.86
N GLY A 88 -10.82 2.11 5.59
CA GLY A 88 -12.01 2.88 5.24
C GLY A 88 -12.53 2.60 3.84
N LEU A 89 -13.80 2.96 3.63
CA LEU A 89 -14.47 2.88 2.33
C LEU A 89 -14.18 4.14 1.52
N GLU A 90 -13.57 3.99 0.34
CA GLU A 90 -13.18 5.09 -0.55
C GLU A 90 -12.27 6.18 0.09
N ASP A 91 -11.89 6.02 1.36
CA ASP A 91 -11.04 6.97 2.09
C ASP A 91 -9.59 6.90 1.60
N ARG A 92 -9.08 8.06 1.16
CA ARG A 92 -7.72 8.21 0.61
C ARG A 92 -6.66 8.44 1.69
N SER A 93 -7.05 8.63 2.93
CA SER A 93 -6.14 8.83 4.06
C SER A 93 -5.88 7.54 4.84
N ALA A 94 -6.75 6.53 4.71
CA ALA A 94 -6.61 5.24 5.36
C ALA A 94 -5.41 4.42 4.87
N PHE A 95 -4.86 3.58 5.74
CA PHE A 95 -3.79 2.64 5.39
C PHE A 95 -4.26 1.56 4.42
N VAL A 96 -5.43 0.97 4.68
CA VAL A 96 -6.13 0.08 3.76
C VAL A 96 -7.42 0.73 3.27
N ARG A 97 -7.51 0.94 1.96
CA ARG A 97 -8.71 1.46 1.31
C ARG A 97 -9.49 0.32 0.65
N ILE A 98 -10.77 0.24 0.95
CA ILE A 98 -11.70 -0.62 0.19
C ILE A 98 -12.35 0.24 -0.88
N LYS A 99 -12.09 -0.11 -2.14
CA LYS A 99 -12.50 0.66 -3.31
C LYS A 99 -13.36 -0.16 -4.24
N GLY A 100 -14.40 0.45 -4.81
CA GLY A 100 -15.19 -0.14 -5.89
C GLY A 100 -16.67 0.20 -5.80
N GLY A 101 -17.26 0.63 -6.91
CA GLY A 101 -18.67 1.04 -6.97
C GLY A 101 -19.67 -0.11 -6.94
N SER A 102 -19.31 -1.27 -7.50
CA SER A 102 -20.15 -2.49 -7.47
C SER A 102 -19.49 -3.54 -6.59
N VAL A 103 -20.28 -4.46 -6.03
CA VAL A 103 -19.75 -5.60 -5.26
C VAL A 103 -18.73 -6.40 -6.07
N ALA A 104 -18.92 -6.53 -7.38
CA ALA A 104 -18.00 -7.24 -8.27
C ALA A 104 -16.69 -6.48 -8.55
N SER A 105 -16.66 -5.16 -8.36
CA SER A 105 -15.45 -4.34 -8.55
C SER A 105 -14.80 -3.91 -7.24
N ARG A 106 -15.32 -4.37 -6.10
CA ARG A 106 -14.73 -4.12 -4.78
C ARG A 106 -13.42 -4.87 -4.62
N HIS A 107 -12.38 -4.13 -4.29
CA HIS A 107 -11.05 -4.65 -4.01
C HIS A 107 -10.40 -3.89 -2.86
N VAL A 108 -9.41 -4.54 -2.26
CA VAL A 108 -8.57 -3.99 -1.19
C VAL A 108 -7.36 -3.32 -1.84
N GLU A 109 -7.07 -2.11 -1.41
CA GLU A 109 -5.91 -1.32 -1.83
C GLU A 109 -5.11 -0.93 -0.59
N ASN A 110 -3.92 -1.51 -0.45
CA ASN A 110 -2.96 -1.05 0.55
C ASN A 110 -2.20 0.16 -0.01
N ARG A 111 -2.20 1.26 0.74
CA ARG A 111 -1.67 2.57 0.29
C ARG A 111 -0.27 2.89 0.80
N ALA A 112 0.31 2.01 1.62
CA ALA A 112 1.64 2.21 2.19
C ALA A 112 2.83 1.97 1.25
N PRO A 113 2.78 1.06 0.24
CA PRO A 113 3.90 0.89 -0.68
C PRO A 113 4.40 2.22 -1.27
N THR A 114 5.72 2.31 -1.40
CA THR A 114 6.41 3.45 -1.99
C THR A 114 7.08 3.05 -3.31
N ALA A 115 7.49 4.03 -4.11
CA ALA A 115 8.08 3.75 -5.42
C ALA A 115 9.41 2.97 -5.36
N ILE A 116 10.09 2.98 -4.21
CA ILE A 116 11.36 2.26 -4.01
C ILE A 116 11.18 0.88 -3.35
N SER A 117 9.95 0.54 -2.97
CA SER A 117 9.66 -0.73 -2.30
C SER A 117 9.87 -1.89 -3.27
N ASN A 118 10.55 -2.94 -2.82
CA ASN A 118 10.72 -4.14 -3.64
C ASN A 118 9.33 -4.78 -3.85
N PRO A 119 8.81 -4.91 -5.08
CA PRO A 119 7.46 -5.38 -5.33
C PRO A 119 7.23 -6.82 -4.84
N TYR A 120 8.27 -7.65 -4.83
CA TYR A 120 8.19 -9.02 -4.32
C TYR A 120 8.02 -9.02 -2.80
N LEU A 121 8.81 -8.21 -2.08
CA LEU A 121 8.71 -8.10 -0.63
C LEU A 121 7.43 -7.39 -0.20
N ALA A 122 7.00 -6.35 -0.93
CA ALA A 122 5.74 -5.68 -0.67
C ALA A 122 4.55 -6.62 -0.88
N GLY A 123 4.56 -7.39 -1.97
CA GLY A 123 3.55 -8.41 -2.23
C GLY A 123 3.53 -9.50 -1.15
N ALA A 124 4.70 -10.05 -0.79
CA ALA A 124 4.84 -11.05 0.25
C ALA A 124 4.35 -10.54 1.61
N ALA A 125 4.67 -9.31 1.98
CA ALA A 125 4.25 -8.71 3.25
C ALA A 125 2.73 -8.51 3.31
N ILE A 126 2.13 -7.94 2.25
CA ILE A 126 0.68 -7.68 2.18
C ILE A 126 -0.11 -8.99 2.17
N LEU A 127 0.32 -9.95 1.35
CA LEU A 127 -0.32 -11.25 1.25
C LEU A 127 -0.13 -12.06 2.54
N GLY A 128 1.09 -12.08 3.08
CA GLY A 128 1.43 -12.81 4.30
C GLY A 128 0.61 -12.32 5.49
N ALA A 129 0.62 -11.01 5.76
CA ALA A 129 -0.19 -10.44 6.84
C ALA A 129 -1.69 -10.71 6.67
N GLY A 130 -2.19 -10.63 5.43
CA GLY A 130 -3.59 -10.93 5.17
C GLY A 130 -3.95 -12.42 5.31
N ILE A 131 -3.04 -13.34 4.96
CA ILE A 131 -3.22 -14.78 5.18
C ILE A 131 -3.23 -15.09 6.68
N LEU A 132 -2.30 -14.52 7.45
CA LEU A 132 -2.29 -14.67 8.92
C LEU A 132 -3.61 -14.21 9.55
N GLY A 133 -4.18 -13.09 9.07
CA GLY A 133 -5.50 -12.65 9.51
C GLY A 133 -6.65 -13.61 9.18
N ILE A 134 -6.56 -14.33 8.08
CA ILE A 134 -7.53 -15.38 7.69
C ILE A 134 -7.35 -16.62 8.56
N GLU A 135 -6.11 -17.07 8.79
CA GLU A 135 -5.78 -18.24 9.59
C GLU A 135 -6.17 -18.07 11.06
N ASP A 136 -5.97 -16.86 11.61
CA ASP A 136 -6.34 -16.49 12.97
C ASP A 136 -7.82 -16.06 13.10
N GLU A 137 -8.58 -16.06 12.01
CA GLU A 137 -9.96 -15.62 11.94
C GLU A 137 -10.19 -14.22 12.55
N LEU A 138 -9.25 -13.28 12.33
CA LEU A 138 -9.26 -11.98 12.98
C LEU A 138 -10.53 -11.18 12.68
N VAL A 139 -11.09 -10.58 13.72
CA VAL A 139 -12.24 -9.69 13.61
C VAL A 139 -11.77 -8.33 13.12
N LEU A 140 -12.31 -7.88 12.00
CA LEU A 140 -12.06 -6.53 11.48
C LEU A 140 -12.74 -5.50 12.38
N GLU A 141 -11.94 -4.58 12.91
CA GLU A 141 -12.44 -3.41 13.66
C GLU A 141 -13.34 -2.52 12.79
N PRO A 142 -14.19 -1.65 13.38
CA PRO A 142 -14.95 -0.67 12.62
C PRO A 142 -14.06 0.22 11.75
N PRO A 143 -14.55 0.70 10.59
CA PRO A 143 -13.80 1.61 9.75
C PRO A 143 -13.49 2.90 10.51
N ALA A 144 -12.35 3.52 10.20
CA ALA A 144 -11.98 4.80 10.79
C ALA A 144 -12.96 5.91 10.39
N ALA A 145 -13.09 6.93 11.25
CA ALA A 145 -13.80 8.13 10.88
C ALA A 145 -13.07 8.81 9.71
N SER A 146 -13.77 9.12 8.61
CA SER A 146 -13.17 9.78 7.45
C SER A 146 -13.07 11.29 7.68
N PRO A 147 -11.91 11.94 7.45
CA PRO A 147 -10.65 11.34 7.00
C PRO A 147 -9.95 10.55 8.12
N ALA A 148 -9.56 9.29 7.85
CA ALA A 148 -8.88 8.42 8.80
C ALA A 148 -7.64 9.07 9.42
N GLU A 149 -6.91 9.94 8.69
CA GLU A 149 -5.74 10.65 9.23
C GLU A 149 -6.04 11.59 10.42
N GLU A 150 -7.30 11.96 10.65
CA GLU A 150 -7.77 12.80 11.76
C GLU A 150 -8.32 11.96 12.94
N ASP A 151 -8.45 10.65 12.76
CA ASP A 151 -8.96 9.74 13.78
C ASP A 151 -7.90 9.42 14.85
N ALA A 152 -7.96 10.15 15.96
CA ALA A 152 -7.05 10.00 17.10
C ALA A 152 -7.20 8.66 17.83
N SER A 153 -8.24 7.86 17.56
CA SER A 153 -8.41 6.53 18.16
C SER A 153 -7.52 5.46 17.52
N LYS A 154 -6.96 5.75 16.33
CA LYS A 154 -6.19 4.80 15.55
C LYS A 154 -4.70 4.87 15.88
N THR A 155 -4.07 3.70 15.95
CA THR A 155 -2.64 3.58 16.25
C THR A 155 -1.80 4.24 15.17
N PRO A 156 -0.85 5.13 15.50
CA PRO A 156 0.08 5.68 14.51
C PRO A 156 0.92 4.59 13.84
N LEU A 157 1.20 4.73 12.54
CA LEU A 157 2.20 3.88 11.87
C LEU A 157 3.62 4.20 12.41
N PRO A 158 4.63 3.35 12.14
CA PRO A 158 6.03 3.65 12.48
C PRO A 158 6.56 4.94 11.84
N THR A 159 7.03 5.88 12.64
CA THR A 159 7.50 7.21 12.20
C THR A 159 8.97 7.22 11.76
N SER A 160 9.72 6.19 12.14
CA SER A 160 11.11 5.99 11.78
C SER A 160 11.34 4.59 11.18
N VAL A 161 12.42 4.44 10.40
CA VAL A 161 12.83 3.13 9.87
C VAL A 161 13.23 2.21 11.03
N ARG A 162 13.76 2.79 12.11
CA ARG A 162 14.09 2.08 13.34
C ARG A 162 12.87 1.39 13.93
N GLU A 163 11.78 2.12 14.14
CA GLU A 163 10.53 1.57 14.69
C GLU A 163 9.96 0.46 13.83
N SER A 164 9.97 0.60 12.49
CA SER A 164 9.43 -0.45 11.61
C SER A 164 10.30 -1.70 11.62
N LEU A 165 11.63 -1.55 11.68
CA LEU A 165 12.55 -2.69 11.79
C LEU A 165 12.45 -3.39 13.14
N GLU A 166 12.22 -2.65 14.22
CA GLU A 166 11.94 -3.23 15.55
C GLU A 166 10.63 -4.00 15.55
N ALA A 167 9.56 -3.42 14.98
CA ALA A 167 8.29 -4.09 14.81
C ALA A 167 8.41 -5.39 13.99
N LEU A 168 9.16 -5.35 12.88
CA LEU A 168 9.41 -6.55 12.06
C LEU A 168 10.20 -7.62 12.82
N ALA A 169 11.14 -7.23 13.69
CA ALA A 169 11.97 -8.16 14.43
C ALA A 169 11.24 -8.86 15.60
N VAL A 170 10.15 -8.28 16.10
CA VAL A 170 9.36 -8.85 17.22
C VAL A 170 8.07 -9.53 16.76
N ASP A 171 7.71 -9.42 15.49
CA ASP A 171 6.52 -10.06 14.92
C ASP A 171 6.81 -11.51 14.54
N GLU A 172 6.63 -12.42 15.51
CA GLU A 172 6.95 -13.85 15.35
C GLU A 172 6.16 -14.50 14.20
N LYS A 173 4.85 -14.20 14.07
CA LYS A 173 4.02 -14.82 13.03
C LYS A 173 4.45 -14.41 11.63
N LEU A 174 4.76 -13.12 11.45
CA LEU A 174 5.27 -12.64 10.18
C LEU A 174 6.71 -13.13 9.93
N GLY A 175 7.51 -13.27 11.00
CA GLY A 175 8.84 -13.87 10.98
C GLY A 175 8.82 -15.31 10.48
N ASP A 176 7.98 -16.16 11.07
CA ASP A 176 7.79 -17.56 10.66
C ASP A 176 7.37 -17.67 9.19
N LEU A 177 6.49 -16.76 8.73
CA LEU A 177 5.99 -16.74 7.36
C LEU A 177 7.06 -16.31 6.34
N LEU A 178 7.85 -15.29 6.65
CA LEU A 178 8.90 -14.77 5.77
C LEU A 178 10.22 -15.55 5.87
N GLY A 179 10.40 -16.28 6.98
CA GLY A 179 11.61 -16.98 7.39
C GLY A 179 12.49 -16.13 8.31
N ASP A 180 12.83 -16.69 9.48
CA ASP A 180 13.66 -16.03 10.50
C ASP A 180 15.02 -15.58 9.96
N GLU A 181 15.66 -16.40 9.13
CA GLU A 181 16.94 -16.06 8.51
C GLU A 181 16.81 -14.82 7.60
N PHE A 182 15.71 -14.73 6.83
CA PHE A 182 15.43 -13.57 6.00
C PHE A 182 15.20 -12.32 6.86
N VAL A 183 14.37 -12.42 7.91
CA VAL A 183 14.10 -11.27 8.79
C VAL A 183 15.36 -10.81 9.50
N ALA A 184 16.18 -11.73 10.00
CA ALA A 184 17.46 -11.42 10.63
C ALA A 184 18.43 -10.72 9.66
N ALA A 185 18.60 -11.27 8.44
CA ALA A 185 19.47 -10.68 7.43
C ALA A 185 18.97 -9.31 6.95
N TYR A 186 17.67 -9.18 6.68
CA TYR A 186 17.03 -7.95 6.23
C TYR A 186 17.15 -6.84 7.27
N THR A 187 16.78 -7.13 8.52
CA THR A 187 16.85 -6.14 9.60
C THR A 187 18.29 -5.73 9.90
N THR A 188 19.25 -6.65 9.86
CA THR A 188 20.68 -6.35 10.02
C THR A 188 21.20 -5.42 8.93
N MET A 189 20.91 -5.74 7.66
CA MET A 189 21.30 -4.90 6.52
C MET A 189 20.71 -3.50 6.62
N ARG A 190 19.42 -3.37 6.95
CA ARG A 190 18.73 -2.08 7.08
C ARG A 190 19.19 -1.27 8.28
N ARG A 191 19.50 -1.91 9.41
CA ARG A 191 20.13 -1.24 10.56
C ARG A 191 21.50 -0.69 10.22
N TYR A 192 22.29 -1.41 9.41
CA TYR A 192 23.58 -0.91 8.92
C TYR A 192 23.42 0.29 7.98
N GLU A 193 22.45 0.27 7.07
CA GLU A 193 22.10 1.42 6.24
C GLU A 193 21.69 2.63 7.09
N LEU A 194 20.81 2.42 8.08
CA LEU A 194 20.35 3.47 8.98
C LEU A 194 21.51 4.08 9.77
N ARG A 195 22.41 3.24 10.32
CA ARG A 195 23.60 3.73 11.02
C ARG A 195 24.47 4.62 10.13
N ARG A 196 24.68 4.23 8.87
CA ARG A 196 25.45 5.06 7.91
C ARG A 196 24.78 6.40 7.63
N PHE A 197 23.45 6.45 7.66
CA PHE A 197 22.70 7.71 7.54
C PHE A 197 22.85 8.55 8.81
N ASP A 198 22.70 7.94 10.00
CA ASP A 198 22.83 8.61 11.28
C ASP A 198 24.25 9.19 11.50
N ASP A 199 25.29 8.55 10.95
CA ASP A 199 26.68 9.02 11.03
C ASP A 199 27.01 10.13 10.00
N HIS A 200 26.09 10.46 9.07
CA HIS A 200 26.33 11.42 7.98
C HIS A 200 25.79 12.81 8.32
N VAL A 201 26.67 13.81 8.30
CA VAL A 201 26.29 15.22 8.39
C VAL A 201 25.74 15.69 7.05
N THR A 202 24.47 16.10 7.06
CA THR A 202 23.74 16.55 5.87
C THR A 202 23.93 18.04 5.61
N ASP A 203 23.77 18.45 4.34
CA ASP A 203 23.80 19.87 3.98
C ASP A 203 22.75 20.69 4.77
N TRP A 204 21.60 20.09 5.09
CA TRP A 204 20.56 20.74 5.91
C TRP A 204 21.06 21.10 7.31
N GLU A 205 21.85 20.25 7.96
CA GLU A 205 22.43 20.55 9.28
C GLU A 205 23.46 21.68 9.18
N PHE A 206 24.22 21.73 8.07
CA PHE A 206 25.16 22.82 7.83
C PHE A 206 24.42 24.16 7.65
N ASP A 207 23.42 24.19 6.76
CA ASP A 207 22.63 25.38 6.45
C ASP A 207 21.85 25.89 7.68
N GLU A 208 21.36 25.01 8.55
CA GLU A 208 20.60 25.38 9.74
C GLU A 208 21.49 25.89 10.88
N TYR A 209 22.62 25.24 11.15
CA TYR A 209 23.37 25.47 12.40
C TYR A 209 24.60 26.37 12.25
N VAL A 210 25.25 26.42 11.08
CA VAL A 210 26.55 27.10 10.94
C VAL A 210 26.45 28.63 10.99
N GLU A 211 25.32 29.22 10.60
CA GLU A 211 25.12 30.67 10.73
C GLU A 211 24.60 31.06 12.12
N ILE A 212 23.99 30.11 12.85
CA ILE A 212 23.39 30.33 14.18
C ILE A 212 24.43 30.18 15.30
N HIS A 213 25.45 29.34 15.09
CA HIS A 213 26.50 29.01 16.07
C HIS A 213 27.90 29.35 15.56
#